data_AF-A0A9E1CDW0-F1
#
_entry.id   AF-A0A9E1CDW0-F1
#
_cell.length_a   1.000
_cell.length_b   1.000
_cell.length_c   1.000
_cell.angle_alpha   90.00
_cell.angle_beta   90.00
_cell.angle_gamma   90.00
#
_symmetry.space_group_name_H-M   'P 1'
#
loop_
_entity.id
_entity.type
_entity.pdbx_description
1 polymer ?
#
loop_
_entity_poly.entity_id
_entity_poly.type
_entity_poly.pdbx_seq_one_letter_code
_entity_poly.pdbx_strand_id
1 'polypeptide(L)'
;MKPVLLTDFGSTYTKLTAVDLDAAKLLGTAQAYTTVASDVRIGFQKALDALLAQTGPLTFAQSYACSSAAGGLRMMVSGLVPELTMEAARLASLGAGAKIVGQFSFELTQDDLETIQRVNPDIFLLVGGTDGGNSACVIHNAQMLAAICPQFPIVLAGNRTAMQQCRKALEGFEVSVCENVMPKFGVLKTEDTQKTIRSIFLRRIVQAKGLNAAAERMSGPMMPTPAAVMQAMTLLAKGTDKTPGIGELIGVDVGGATTDIYSIAEGMPRQMNRVYKGLPEPYVKRTVEGDIGMRYSIEGVLAAAGAQRLAELSGLSPERVEALVQLLAHNTQTLPEHDTELEMLDYAVASMAVQTAVMRHAGTLEETYTMLGQTFVQSGKDLSEVRRVVVTGGSLIHSQRARQIARFACCDPAAPASLRPKKADIILDKRYILAAMGLLAQSEPEIALQIMKEEIN
;
A
#
# COMPACT_ATOMS: atom_id res chain seq x y z
N MET A 1 9.92 -31.62 12.90
CA MET A 1 9.75 -30.16 12.98
C MET A 1 10.69 -29.60 11.94
N LYS A 2 10.14 -28.82 11.01
CA LYS A 2 10.86 -28.13 9.95
C LYS A 2 10.60 -26.63 10.11
N PRO A 3 11.35 -25.93 10.98
CA PRO A 3 11.14 -24.51 11.25
C PRO A 3 11.57 -23.64 10.06
N VAL A 4 10.76 -22.64 9.73
CA VAL A 4 11.09 -21.57 8.77
C VAL A 4 11.02 -20.23 9.49
N LEU A 5 12.00 -19.37 9.20
CA LEU A 5 12.04 -18.00 9.69
C LEU A 5 11.51 -17.03 8.63
N LEU A 6 10.59 -16.17 9.02
CA LEU A 6 9.97 -15.17 8.16
C LEU A 6 10.21 -13.80 8.78
N THR A 7 10.85 -12.90 8.04
CA THR A 7 11.34 -11.62 8.57
C THR A 7 10.72 -10.44 7.83
N ASP A 8 10.09 -9.51 8.55
CA ASP A 8 9.68 -8.20 8.04
C ASP A 8 10.60 -7.11 8.59
N PHE A 9 11.48 -6.57 7.75
CA PHE A 9 12.27 -5.39 8.05
C PHE A 9 11.42 -4.13 7.85
N GLY A 10 10.59 -3.81 8.84
CA GLY A 10 9.73 -2.63 8.84
C GLY A 10 10.51 -1.32 9.06
N SER A 11 9.90 -0.18 8.71
CA SER A 11 10.48 1.16 8.96
C SER A 11 10.72 1.46 10.44
N THR A 12 9.87 0.94 11.33
CA THR A 12 9.95 1.19 12.78
C THR A 12 10.37 -0.05 13.55
N TYR A 13 9.80 -1.22 13.21
CA TYR A 13 10.08 -2.49 13.88
C TYR A 13 10.42 -3.59 12.87
N THR A 14 11.45 -4.36 13.21
CA THR A 14 11.81 -5.60 12.56
C THR A 14 11.06 -6.72 13.26
N LYS A 15 10.19 -7.43 12.55
CA LYS A 15 9.40 -8.55 13.10
C LYS A 15 9.86 -9.86 12.53
N LEU A 16 9.95 -10.86 13.39
CA LEU A 16 10.31 -12.23 13.05
C LEU A 16 9.15 -13.15 13.43
N THR A 17 8.89 -14.11 12.56
CA THR A 17 7.87 -15.13 12.73
C THR A 17 8.48 -16.49 12.43
N ALA A 18 8.38 -17.43 13.38
CA ALA A 18 8.80 -18.81 13.17
C ALA A 18 7.57 -19.71 12.95
N VAL A 19 7.65 -20.57 11.93
CA VAL A 19 6.59 -21.52 11.56
C VAL A 19 7.18 -22.92 11.43
N ASP A 20 6.47 -23.94 11.92
CA ASP A 20 6.77 -25.34 11.62
C ASP A 20 5.96 -25.81 10.42
N LEU A 21 6.66 -26.20 9.34
CA LEU A 21 6.01 -26.70 8.12
C LEU A 21 5.41 -28.10 8.30
N ASP A 22 5.98 -28.93 9.18
CA ASP A 22 5.47 -30.30 9.38
C ASP A 22 4.11 -30.29 10.10
N ALA A 23 3.97 -29.43 11.10
CA ALA A 23 2.77 -29.28 11.89
C ALA A 23 1.80 -28.21 11.38
N ALA A 24 2.20 -27.43 10.37
CA ALA A 24 1.49 -26.25 9.85
C ALA A 24 1.09 -25.24 10.94
N LYS A 25 2.04 -24.90 11.83
CA LYS A 25 1.77 -24.10 13.03
C LYS A 25 2.74 -22.95 13.23
N LEU A 26 2.21 -21.87 13.79
CA LEU A 26 3.01 -20.78 14.32
C LEU A 26 3.76 -21.23 15.59
N LEU A 27 5.09 -21.12 15.57
CA LEU A 27 5.94 -21.42 16.73
C LEU A 27 6.06 -20.20 17.65
N GLY A 28 6.20 -19.01 17.06
CA GLY A 28 6.31 -17.77 17.83
C GLY A 28 6.52 -16.55 16.95
N THR A 29 6.31 -15.37 17.54
CA THR A 29 6.61 -14.07 16.92
C THR A 29 7.42 -13.22 17.90
N ALA A 30 8.29 -12.38 17.35
CA ALA A 30 9.03 -11.40 18.13
C ALA A 30 9.31 -10.16 17.29
N GLN A 31 9.56 -9.03 17.94
CA GLN A 31 9.92 -7.80 17.26
C GLN A 31 10.94 -7.00 18.06
N ALA A 32 11.72 -6.20 17.35
CA ALA A 32 12.61 -5.21 17.94
C ALA A 32 12.64 -3.95 17.06
N TYR A 33 13.06 -2.83 17.65
CA TYR A 33 13.18 -1.57 16.91
C TYR A 33 14.15 -1.74 15.73
N THR A 34 13.76 -1.26 14.54
CA THR A 34 14.60 -1.36 13.35
C THR A 34 15.74 -0.35 13.41
N THR A 35 16.96 -0.82 13.23
CA THR A 35 18.19 -0.02 13.30
C THR A 35 18.66 0.44 11.92
N VAL A 36 17.76 0.99 11.08
CA VAL A 36 18.07 1.40 9.69
C VAL A 36 19.17 2.47 9.61
N ALA A 37 19.21 3.38 10.58
CA ALA A 37 20.17 4.49 10.60
C ALA A 37 21.61 4.02 10.87
N SER A 38 21.79 2.86 11.50
CA SER A 38 23.10 2.29 11.84
C SER A 38 23.34 0.98 11.09
N ASP A 39 22.76 -0.12 11.55
CA ASP A 39 22.87 -1.45 10.96
C ASP A 39 21.65 -2.31 11.30
N VAL A 40 20.83 -2.66 10.30
CA VAL A 40 19.60 -3.46 10.45
C VAL A 40 19.81 -4.83 11.11
N ARG A 41 21.03 -5.38 11.06
CA ARG A 41 21.37 -6.67 11.69
C ARG A 41 21.27 -6.62 13.21
N ILE A 42 21.45 -5.45 13.82
CA ILE A 42 21.33 -5.26 15.26
C ILE A 42 19.88 -5.47 15.71
N GLY A 43 18.92 -4.80 15.05
CA GLY A 43 17.49 -5.00 15.30
C GLY A 43 17.05 -6.44 15.02
N PHE A 44 17.52 -7.02 13.92
CA PHE A 44 17.26 -8.43 13.59
C PHE A 44 17.73 -9.38 14.69
N GLN A 45 18.97 -9.25 15.17
CA GLN A 45 19.53 -10.14 16.19
C GLN A 45 18.75 -10.01 17.50
N LYS A 46 18.41 -8.78 17.93
CA LYS A 46 17.57 -8.57 19.12
C LYS A 46 16.21 -9.25 19.02
N ALA A 47 15.56 -9.15 17.87
CA ALA A 47 14.28 -9.81 17.64
C ALA A 47 14.45 -11.35 17.58
N LEU A 48 15.55 -11.84 17.03
CA LEU A 48 15.84 -13.27 16.96
C LEU A 48 16.09 -13.85 18.35
N ASP A 49 16.87 -13.16 19.19
CA ASP A 49 17.13 -13.58 20.57
C ASP A 49 15.81 -13.62 21.37
N ALA A 50 14.94 -12.62 21.21
CA ALA A 50 13.61 -12.60 21.82
C ALA A 50 12.68 -13.72 21.31
N LEU A 51 12.81 -14.11 20.05
CA LEU A 51 12.05 -15.24 19.47
C LEU A 51 12.53 -16.58 20.02
N LEU A 52 13.84 -16.78 20.10
CA LEU A 52 14.45 -18.00 20.61
C LEU A 52 14.27 -18.15 22.12
N ALA A 53 14.17 -17.04 22.87
CA ALA A 53 13.78 -17.07 24.27
C ALA A 53 12.35 -17.62 24.48
N GLN A 54 11.44 -17.37 23.54
CA GLN A 54 10.06 -17.88 23.59
C GLN A 54 9.93 -19.32 23.08
N THR A 55 10.63 -19.64 21.99
CA THR A 55 10.47 -20.92 21.27
C THR A 55 11.47 -21.99 21.69
N GLY A 56 12.51 -21.60 22.41
CA GLY A 56 13.72 -22.41 22.58
C GLY A 56 14.64 -22.33 21.36
N PRO A 57 15.81 -23.00 21.40
CA PRO A 57 16.73 -23.03 20.27
C PRO A 57 16.10 -23.69 19.04
N LEU A 58 16.08 -22.98 17.91
CA LEU A 58 15.59 -23.48 16.62
C LEU A 58 16.70 -23.47 15.58
N THR A 59 16.76 -24.52 14.77
CA THR A 59 17.55 -24.54 13.52
C THR A 59 16.59 -24.38 12.36
N PHE A 60 16.66 -23.24 11.67
CA PHE A 60 15.74 -22.93 10.57
C PHE A 60 16.18 -23.62 9.28
N ALA A 61 15.26 -24.34 8.64
CA ALA A 61 15.47 -24.97 7.34
C ALA A 61 15.56 -23.92 6.23
N GLN A 62 14.78 -22.84 6.33
CA GLN A 62 14.76 -21.74 5.38
C GLN A 62 14.50 -20.41 6.11
N SER A 63 14.93 -19.31 5.50
CA SER A 63 14.68 -17.96 6.00
C SER A 63 14.27 -17.04 4.85
N TYR A 64 13.12 -16.39 4.94
CA TYR A 64 12.65 -15.43 3.93
C TYR A 64 12.49 -14.05 4.55
N ALA A 65 12.62 -13.00 3.73
CA ALA A 65 12.49 -11.63 4.19
C ALA A 65 11.69 -10.72 3.25
N CYS A 66 10.95 -9.80 3.85
CA CYS A 66 10.44 -8.60 3.19
C CYS A 66 10.97 -7.34 3.88
N SER A 67 10.87 -6.20 3.21
CA SER A 67 11.28 -4.92 3.77
C SER A 67 10.44 -3.74 3.30
N SER A 68 10.25 -2.80 4.22
CA SER A 68 9.78 -1.43 4.00
C SER A 68 10.72 -0.39 4.63
N ALA A 69 11.84 -0.84 5.22
CA ALA A 69 12.81 -0.03 5.94
C ALA A 69 13.54 1.03 5.09
N ALA A 70 13.62 0.84 3.77
CA ALA A 70 14.19 1.82 2.86
C ALA A 70 13.23 2.99 2.51
N GLY A 71 12.03 3.01 3.10
CA GLY A 71 10.97 3.97 2.78
C GLY A 71 10.06 3.47 1.65
N GLY A 72 8.90 4.10 1.51
CA GLY A 72 7.98 3.83 0.41
C GLY A 72 8.52 4.39 -0.91
N LEU A 73 8.39 3.63 -2.00
CA LEU A 73 8.85 4.02 -3.33
C LEU A 73 8.11 5.27 -3.83
N ARG A 74 8.75 6.44 -3.77
CA ARG A 74 8.16 7.71 -4.22
C ARG A 74 8.20 7.78 -5.72
N MET A 75 7.05 7.93 -6.36
CA MET A 75 6.93 7.90 -7.80
C MET A 75 6.18 9.10 -8.34
N MET A 76 6.65 9.63 -9.46
CA MET A 76 5.88 10.59 -10.27
C MET A 76 5.42 9.93 -11.55
N VAL A 77 4.26 10.34 -12.04
CA VAL A 77 3.66 9.77 -13.26
C VAL A 77 3.22 10.86 -14.22
N SER A 78 3.36 10.62 -15.52
CA SER A 78 2.82 11.48 -16.56
C SER A 78 2.01 10.66 -17.56
N GLY A 79 0.81 11.14 -17.92
CA GLY A 79 -0.03 10.54 -18.95
C GLY A 79 -0.61 11.58 -19.91
N LEU A 80 -1.22 11.13 -21.01
CA LEU A 80 -1.81 12.01 -22.02
C LEU A 80 -3.00 12.83 -21.49
N VAL A 81 -3.99 12.18 -20.86
CA VAL A 81 -5.16 12.84 -20.28
C VAL A 81 -5.51 12.27 -18.90
N PRO A 82 -6.12 13.07 -18.00
CA PRO A 82 -6.41 12.67 -16.62
C PRO A 82 -7.24 11.38 -16.52
N GLU A 83 -8.39 11.31 -17.19
CA GLU A 83 -9.37 10.23 -16.99
C GLU A 83 -9.02 8.92 -17.72
N LEU A 84 -7.92 8.86 -18.47
CA LEU A 84 -7.55 7.68 -19.27
C LEU A 84 -6.13 7.20 -18.96
N THR A 85 -5.13 7.62 -19.73
CA THR A 85 -3.77 7.10 -19.61
C THR A 85 -3.10 7.51 -18.30
N MET A 86 -3.43 8.69 -17.76
CA MET A 86 -2.92 9.07 -16.43
C MET A 86 -3.48 8.12 -15.37
N GLU A 87 -4.79 7.87 -15.38
CA GLU A 87 -5.41 6.91 -14.47
C GLU A 87 -4.86 5.48 -14.66
N ALA A 88 -4.57 5.05 -15.89
CA ALA A 88 -3.90 3.78 -16.16
C ALA A 88 -2.49 3.72 -15.53
N ALA A 89 -1.71 4.80 -15.65
CA ALA A 89 -0.43 4.92 -14.96
C ALA A 89 -0.60 4.89 -13.44
N ARG A 90 -1.59 5.60 -12.89
CA ARG A 90 -1.92 5.60 -11.46
C ARG A 90 -2.18 4.18 -10.96
N LEU A 91 -3.05 3.43 -11.65
CA LEU A 91 -3.36 2.04 -11.32
C LEU A 91 -2.14 1.12 -11.42
N ALA A 92 -1.31 1.26 -12.46
CA ALA A 92 -0.06 0.49 -12.60
C ALA A 92 0.90 0.77 -11.44
N SER A 93 1.04 2.03 -11.05
CA SER A 93 1.93 2.48 -9.96
C SER A 93 1.49 1.93 -8.60
N LEU A 94 0.20 2.08 -8.29
CA LEU A 94 -0.39 1.64 -7.04
C LEU A 94 -0.34 0.12 -6.89
N GLY A 95 -0.66 -0.62 -7.96
CA GLY A 95 -0.52 -2.07 -8.01
C GLY A 95 0.94 -2.54 -7.85
N ALA A 96 1.91 -1.73 -8.26
CA ALA A 96 3.33 -2.04 -8.06
C ALA A 96 3.80 -1.85 -6.61
N GLY A 97 3.03 -1.13 -5.78
CA GLY A 97 3.41 -0.82 -4.41
C GLY A 97 3.83 0.64 -4.19
N ALA A 98 3.83 1.48 -5.22
CA ALA A 98 4.41 2.83 -5.18
C ALA A 98 3.54 3.86 -4.42
N LYS A 99 4.20 4.85 -3.81
CA LYS A 99 3.59 6.08 -3.28
C LYS A 99 3.69 7.16 -4.36
N ILE A 100 2.55 7.59 -4.90
CA ILE A 100 2.53 8.64 -5.92
C ILE A 100 2.70 10.00 -5.25
N VAL A 101 3.76 10.72 -5.60
CA VAL A 101 4.10 12.04 -5.04
C VAL A 101 3.94 13.18 -6.06
N GLY A 102 3.51 12.86 -7.29
CA GLY A 102 3.18 13.83 -8.32
C GLY A 102 2.54 13.15 -9.53
N GLN A 103 1.59 13.83 -10.16
CA GLN A 103 0.83 13.34 -11.31
C GLN A 103 0.72 14.48 -12.31
N PHE A 104 1.07 14.19 -13.56
CA PHE A 104 1.05 15.15 -14.65
C PHE A 104 0.17 14.61 -15.78
N SER A 105 -0.55 15.51 -16.43
CA SER A 105 -1.33 15.21 -17.62
C SER A 105 -0.97 16.18 -18.73
N PHE A 106 -1.18 15.77 -19.98
CA PHE A 106 -0.81 16.55 -21.16
C PHE A 106 0.70 16.76 -21.28
N GLU A 107 1.09 17.77 -22.05
CA GLU A 107 2.49 18.16 -22.23
C GLU A 107 3.06 18.75 -20.93
N LEU A 108 4.22 18.27 -20.51
CA LEU A 108 4.95 18.81 -19.37
C LEU A 108 5.38 20.25 -19.66
N THR A 109 5.16 21.11 -18.68
CA THR A 109 5.58 22.52 -18.67
C THR A 109 6.92 22.70 -17.95
N GLN A 110 7.50 23.90 -18.00
CA GLN A 110 8.70 24.21 -17.22
C GLN A 110 8.44 24.16 -15.71
N ASP A 111 7.28 24.63 -15.25
CA ASP A 111 6.89 24.57 -13.84
C ASP A 111 6.77 23.11 -13.33
N ASP A 112 6.31 22.20 -14.20
CA ASP A 112 6.29 20.76 -13.91
C ASP A 112 7.71 20.23 -13.75
N LEU A 113 8.64 20.62 -14.62
CA LEU A 113 10.05 20.23 -14.54
C LEU A 113 10.71 20.70 -13.25
N GLU A 114 10.49 21.96 -12.85
CA GLU A 114 10.96 22.49 -11.57
C GLU A 114 10.42 21.67 -10.39
N THR A 115 9.14 21.31 -10.45
CA THR A 115 8.51 20.46 -9.43
C THR A 115 9.12 19.05 -9.40
N ILE A 116 9.36 18.44 -10.56
CA ILE A 116 9.99 17.13 -10.68
C ILE A 116 11.41 17.14 -10.10
N GLN A 117 12.21 18.16 -10.43
CA GLN A 117 13.56 18.33 -9.90
C GLN A 117 13.56 18.57 -8.38
N ARG A 118 12.64 19.42 -7.88
CA ARG A 118 12.51 19.71 -6.45
C ARG A 118 12.13 18.48 -5.63
N VAL A 119 11.17 17.68 -6.11
CA VAL A 119 10.71 16.48 -5.39
C VAL A 119 11.71 15.33 -5.53
N ASN A 120 12.38 15.24 -6.68
CA ASN A 120 13.37 14.21 -7.03
C ASN A 120 12.83 12.79 -6.71
N PRO A 121 11.89 12.28 -7.52
CA PRO A 121 11.24 11.00 -7.26
C PRO A 121 12.23 9.82 -7.36
N ASP A 122 11.87 8.69 -6.79
CA ASP A 122 12.70 7.48 -6.85
C ASP A 122 12.56 6.78 -8.22
N ILE A 123 11.40 6.93 -8.88
CA ILE A 123 11.10 6.48 -10.25
C ILE A 123 10.15 7.51 -10.91
N PHE A 124 10.29 7.69 -12.22
CA PHE A 124 9.29 8.40 -13.03
C PHE A 124 8.64 7.45 -14.05
N LEU A 125 7.31 7.33 -14.03
CA LEU A 125 6.56 6.54 -15.04
C LEU A 125 6.00 7.47 -16.10
N LEU A 126 6.49 7.31 -17.33
CA LEU A 126 6.03 8.06 -18.49
C LEU A 126 5.15 7.14 -19.35
N VAL A 127 3.87 7.50 -19.45
CA VAL A 127 2.89 6.84 -20.31
C VAL A 127 2.23 7.85 -21.23
N GLY A 128 1.41 7.39 -22.17
CA GLY A 128 0.62 8.28 -23.01
C GLY A 128 0.28 7.66 -24.35
N GLY A 129 -0.94 7.94 -24.82
CA GLY A 129 -1.51 7.38 -26.05
C GLY A 129 -1.79 5.88 -25.98
N THR A 130 -2.84 5.45 -26.68
CA THR A 130 -3.00 4.05 -27.07
C THR A 130 -1.99 3.69 -28.16
N ASP A 131 -1.80 2.41 -28.44
CA ASP A 131 -0.94 1.99 -29.55
C ASP A 131 -1.52 2.44 -30.89
N GLY A 132 -0.74 3.24 -31.62
CA GLY A 132 -1.17 3.90 -32.87
C GLY A 132 -2.00 5.18 -32.66
N GLY A 133 -2.20 5.61 -31.41
CA GLY A 133 -2.83 6.88 -31.06
C GLY A 133 -1.85 8.05 -31.05
N ASN A 134 -2.14 9.06 -30.21
CA ASN A 134 -1.26 10.22 -30.04
C ASN A 134 0.15 9.80 -29.59
N SER A 135 1.17 10.19 -30.35
CA SER A 135 2.58 10.01 -30.02
C SER A 135 3.26 11.32 -29.60
N ALA A 136 2.76 12.48 -30.04
CA ALA A 136 3.40 13.77 -29.85
C ALA A 136 3.65 14.11 -28.38
N CYS A 137 2.64 13.95 -27.52
CA CYS A 137 2.71 14.33 -26.11
C CYS A 137 3.76 13.49 -25.33
N VAL A 138 3.79 12.16 -25.52
CA VAL A 138 4.76 11.30 -24.81
C VAL A 138 6.19 11.53 -25.30
N ILE A 139 6.38 11.90 -26.58
CA ILE A 139 7.68 12.27 -27.14
C ILE A 139 8.14 13.62 -26.56
N HIS A 140 7.27 14.62 -26.55
CA HIS A 140 7.54 15.93 -25.93
C HIS A 140 7.94 15.78 -24.46
N ASN A 141 7.16 15.01 -23.70
CA ASN A 141 7.44 14.77 -22.28
C ASN A 141 8.78 14.05 -22.06
N ALA A 142 9.14 13.09 -22.94
CA ALA A 142 10.46 12.46 -22.89
C ALA A 142 11.60 13.45 -23.14
N GLN A 143 11.43 14.39 -24.08
CA GLN A 143 12.42 15.45 -24.36
C GLN A 143 12.55 16.44 -23.20
N MET A 144 11.42 16.84 -22.61
CA MET A 144 11.39 17.71 -21.43
C MET A 144 12.10 17.07 -20.24
N LEU A 145 11.86 15.78 -19.99
CA LEU A 145 12.58 15.03 -18.96
C LEU A 145 14.07 14.93 -19.26
N ALA A 146 14.48 14.72 -20.52
CA ALA A 146 15.90 14.70 -20.87
C ALA A 146 16.61 16.03 -20.56
N ALA A 147 15.92 17.16 -20.73
CA ALA A 147 16.47 18.49 -20.51
C ALA A 147 16.86 18.78 -19.05
N ILE A 148 16.25 18.07 -18.09
CA ILE A 148 16.57 18.21 -16.66
C ILE A 148 17.64 17.26 -16.14
N CYS A 149 18.25 16.43 -17.02
CA CYS A 149 19.28 15.46 -16.67
C CYS A 149 18.91 14.59 -15.45
N PRO A 150 17.85 13.76 -15.55
CA PRO A 150 17.25 13.09 -14.42
C PRO A 150 18.22 12.15 -13.71
N GLN A 151 18.26 12.22 -12.37
CA GLN A 151 19.04 11.32 -11.51
C GLN A 151 18.22 10.12 -11.02
N PHE A 152 17.07 9.89 -11.63
CA PHE A 152 16.14 8.82 -11.31
C PHE A 152 15.80 8.02 -12.56
N PRO A 153 15.50 6.71 -12.41
CA PRO A 153 15.11 5.86 -13.51
C PRO A 153 13.75 6.26 -14.07
N ILE A 154 13.61 6.11 -15.38
CA ILE A 154 12.37 6.36 -16.11
C ILE A 154 11.82 5.02 -16.62
N VAL A 155 10.56 4.75 -16.35
CA VAL A 155 9.81 3.63 -16.92
C VAL A 155 8.95 4.17 -18.06
N LEU A 156 9.20 3.69 -19.28
CA LEU A 156 8.40 4.00 -20.47
C LEU A 156 7.37 2.90 -20.69
N ALA A 157 6.08 3.24 -20.63
CA ALA A 157 4.98 2.31 -20.82
C ALA A 157 3.82 2.95 -21.61
N GLY A 158 4.14 3.71 -22.65
CA GLY A 158 3.20 4.43 -23.50
C GLY A 158 3.13 3.88 -24.93
N ASN A 159 2.56 4.67 -25.84
CA ASN A 159 2.32 4.36 -27.24
C ASN A 159 3.54 3.69 -27.91
N ARG A 160 3.36 2.44 -28.37
CA ARG A 160 4.39 1.65 -29.05
C ARG A 160 5.08 2.39 -30.20
N THR A 161 4.36 3.25 -30.92
CA THR A 161 4.88 4.00 -32.08
C THR A 161 5.86 5.10 -31.65
N ALA A 162 5.72 5.64 -30.44
CA ALA A 162 6.58 6.68 -29.91
C ALA A 162 7.87 6.14 -29.26
N MET A 163 7.90 4.85 -28.94
CA MET A 163 8.95 4.25 -28.09
C MET A 163 10.37 4.47 -28.60
N GLN A 164 10.60 4.37 -29.90
CA GLN A 164 11.93 4.59 -30.48
C GLN A 164 12.39 6.03 -30.29
N GLN A 165 11.49 7.00 -30.47
CA GLN A 165 11.81 8.43 -30.32
C GLN A 165 12.00 8.80 -28.85
N CYS A 166 11.15 8.31 -27.95
CA CYS A 166 11.31 8.50 -26.50
C CYS A 166 12.64 7.91 -26.01
N ARG A 167 13.01 6.70 -26.46
CA ARG A 167 14.31 6.09 -26.14
C ARG A 167 15.48 6.92 -26.61
N LYS A 168 15.40 7.45 -27.83
CA LYS A 168 16.45 8.32 -28.38
C LYS A 168 16.56 9.64 -27.61
N ALA A 169 15.43 10.23 -27.20
CA ALA A 169 15.43 11.45 -26.39
C ALA A 169 16.06 11.23 -25.01
N LEU A 170 15.85 10.05 -24.42
CA LEU A 170 16.36 9.69 -23.09
C LEU A 170 17.66 8.87 -23.14
N GLU A 171 18.40 8.94 -24.24
CA GLU A 171 19.69 8.24 -24.37
C GLU A 171 20.69 8.79 -23.36
N GLY A 172 21.39 7.90 -22.65
CA GLY A 172 22.31 8.26 -21.56
C GLY A 172 21.70 8.25 -20.14
N PHE A 173 20.39 8.05 -20.01
CA PHE A 173 19.72 7.92 -18.71
C PHE A 173 19.29 6.47 -18.41
N GLU A 174 18.99 6.16 -17.14
CA GLU A 174 18.47 4.85 -16.76
C GLU A 174 17.00 4.71 -17.21
N VAL A 175 16.77 3.99 -18.31
CA VAL A 175 15.43 3.82 -18.89
C VAL A 175 15.06 2.35 -18.99
N SER A 176 13.89 1.99 -18.44
CA SER A 176 13.26 0.68 -18.62
C SER A 176 12.03 0.81 -19.53
N VAL A 177 11.86 -0.14 -20.45
CA VAL A 177 10.72 -0.16 -21.39
C VAL A 177 9.82 -1.32 -21.06
N CYS A 178 8.52 -1.05 -21.02
CA CYS A 178 7.46 -2.01 -20.77
C CYS A 178 6.44 -2.02 -21.91
N GLU A 179 5.52 -2.97 -21.88
CA GLU A 179 4.26 -2.87 -22.63
C GLU A 179 3.50 -1.58 -22.28
N ASN A 180 2.70 -1.07 -23.23
CA ASN A 180 1.83 0.07 -22.99
C ASN A 180 0.82 -0.28 -21.88
N VAL A 181 0.65 0.57 -20.87
CA VAL A 181 -0.32 0.34 -19.78
C VAL A 181 -1.77 0.35 -20.26
N MET A 182 -2.04 1.02 -21.37
CA MET A 182 -3.35 1.06 -22.02
C MET A 182 -3.19 1.03 -23.55
N PRO A 183 -2.88 -0.15 -24.14
CA PRO A 183 -2.62 -0.27 -25.58
C PRO A 183 -3.86 0.05 -26.43
N LYS A 184 -5.06 -0.13 -25.87
CA LYS A 184 -6.35 0.23 -26.48
C LYS A 184 -7.22 0.90 -25.43
N PHE A 185 -8.12 1.77 -25.86
CA PHE A 185 -9.04 2.46 -24.95
C PHE A 185 -9.80 1.46 -24.07
N GLY A 186 -9.73 1.66 -22.75
CA GLY A 186 -10.38 0.80 -21.75
C GLY A 186 -9.72 -0.56 -21.50
N VAL A 187 -8.66 -0.92 -22.22
CA VAL A 187 -7.92 -2.18 -22.03
C VAL A 187 -6.65 -1.89 -21.24
N LEU A 188 -6.60 -2.34 -19.99
CA LEU A 188 -5.42 -2.18 -19.13
C LEU A 188 -4.47 -3.37 -19.23
N LYS A 189 -3.17 -3.07 -19.29
CA LYS A 189 -2.07 -4.04 -19.25
C LYS A 189 -0.97 -3.53 -18.32
N THR A 190 -1.14 -3.76 -17.03
CA THR A 190 -0.30 -3.12 -16.01
C THR A 190 0.78 -4.04 -15.45
N GLU A 191 0.72 -5.33 -15.74
CA GLU A 191 1.51 -6.38 -15.10
C GLU A 191 3.01 -6.22 -15.37
N ASP A 192 3.37 -5.90 -16.61
CA ASP A 192 4.76 -5.72 -17.02
C ASP A 192 5.36 -4.47 -16.38
N THR A 193 4.62 -3.35 -16.43
CA THR A 193 5.00 -2.10 -15.75
C THR A 193 5.15 -2.32 -14.25
N GLN A 194 4.22 -3.02 -13.60
CA GLN A 194 4.27 -3.34 -12.17
C GLN A 194 5.50 -4.18 -11.80
N LYS A 195 5.83 -5.20 -12.60
CA LYS A 195 7.03 -6.02 -12.41
C LYS A 195 8.30 -5.19 -12.52
N THR A 196 8.39 -4.32 -13.52
CA THR A 196 9.54 -3.42 -13.72
C THR A 196 9.70 -2.44 -12.57
N ILE A 197 8.62 -1.79 -12.13
CA ILE A 197 8.64 -0.88 -10.97
C ILE A 197 9.11 -1.63 -9.71
N ARG A 198 8.58 -2.83 -9.44
CA ARG A 198 9.00 -3.67 -8.30
C ARG A 198 10.47 -4.06 -8.38
N SER A 199 10.97 -4.41 -9.57
CA SER A 199 12.38 -4.75 -9.78
C SER A 199 13.30 -3.57 -9.49
N ILE A 200 12.99 -2.38 -10.02
CA ILE A 200 13.75 -1.16 -9.74
C ILE A 200 13.73 -0.85 -8.24
N PHE A 201 12.56 -0.96 -7.60
CA PHE A 201 12.42 -0.73 -6.18
C PHE A 201 13.27 -1.68 -5.36
N LEU A 202 13.25 -2.99 -5.66
CA LEU A 202 14.06 -3.98 -4.95
C LEU A 202 15.56 -3.69 -5.06
N ARG A 203 16.05 -3.33 -6.26
CA ARG A 203 17.46 -2.92 -6.43
C ARG A 203 17.82 -1.73 -5.55
N ARG A 204 16.91 -0.76 -5.39
CA ARG A 204 17.12 0.43 -4.53
C ARG A 204 16.98 0.14 -3.03
N ILE A 205 16.02 -0.70 -2.61
CA ILE A 205 15.87 -1.13 -1.21
C ILE A 205 17.13 -1.82 -0.73
N VAL A 206 17.64 -2.76 -1.53
CA VAL A 206 18.79 -3.60 -1.19
C VAL A 206 20.08 -2.77 -1.05
N GLN A 207 20.19 -1.65 -1.78
CA GLN A 207 21.27 -0.67 -1.64
C GLN A 207 21.22 0.15 -0.33
N ALA A 208 20.14 0.10 0.45
CA ALA A 208 20.06 0.78 1.74
C ALA A 208 20.99 0.13 2.79
N LYS A 209 21.51 0.95 3.71
CA LYS A 209 22.60 0.60 4.64
C LYS A 209 22.30 -0.70 5.44
N GLY A 210 23.05 -1.76 5.14
CA GLY A 210 23.02 -3.05 5.86
C GLY A 210 22.01 -4.09 5.34
N LEU A 211 21.11 -3.74 4.42
CA LEU A 211 20.13 -4.68 3.86
C LEU A 211 20.76 -5.71 2.91
N ASN A 212 21.83 -5.35 2.18
CA ASN A 212 22.62 -6.29 1.37
C ASN A 212 23.07 -7.53 2.17
N ALA A 213 23.77 -7.31 3.28
CA ALA A 213 24.31 -8.39 4.11
C ALA A 213 23.20 -9.21 4.80
N ALA A 214 22.04 -8.59 5.09
CA ALA A 214 20.87 -9.30 5.59
C ALA A 214 20.22 -10.16 4.49
N ALA A 215 20.12 -9.65 3.26
CA ALA A 215 19.56 -10.35 2.12
C ALA A 215 20.41 -11.58 1.72
N GLU A 216 21.74 -11.50 1.78
CA GLU A 216 22.65 -12.63 1.53
C GLU A 216 22.42 -13.83 2.46
N ARG A 217 21.84 -13.60 3.65
CA ARG A 217 21.52 -14.65 4.62
C ARG A 217 20.14 -15.28 4.42
N MET A 218 19.37 -14.81 3.44
CA MET A 218 18.01 -15.29 3.15
C MET A 218 18.01 -16.36 2.06
N SER A 219 17.06 -17.27 2.13
CA SER A 219 16.87 -18.38 1.19
C SER A 219 16.20 -17.95 -0.14
N GLY A 220 15.86 -16.68 -0.31
CA GLY A 220 15.20 -16.15 -1.51
C GLY A 220 15.32 -14.63 -1.62
N PRO A 221 14.88 -14.05 -2.76
CA PRO A 221 14.94 -12.61 -2.96
C PRO A 221 14.06 -11.88 -1.93
N MET A 222 14.53 -10.73 -1.47
CA MET A 222 13.73 -9.89 -0.59
C MET A 222 12.52 -9.35 -1.35
N MET A 223 11.37 -9.27 -0.68
CA MET A 223 10.13 -8.72 -1.22
C MET A 223 9.78 -7.38 -0.54
N PRO A 224 9.05 -6.44 -1.18
CA PRO A 224 8.48 -5.31 -0.45
C PRO A 224 7.44 -5.78 0.58
N THR A 225 7.46 -5.26 1.82
CA THR A 225 6.46 -5.61 2.85
C THR A 225 5.02 -5.50 2.34
N PRO A 226 4.62 -4.42 1.62
CA PRO A 226 3.24 -4.32 1.11
C PRO A 226 2.89 -5.38 0.06
N ALA A 227 3.86 -5.88 -0.70
CA ALA A 227 3.64 -6.97 -1.65
C ALA A 227 3.40 -8.29 -0.92
N ALA A 228 4.11 -8.54 0.19
CA ALA A 228 3.89 -9.72 1.03
C ALA A 228 2.48 -9.66 1.67
N VAL A 229 2.09 -8.53 2.25
CA VAL A 229 0.73 -8.34 2.80
C VAL A 229 -0.35 -8.52 1.72
N MET A 230 -0.15 -7.97 0.53
CA MET A 230 -1.08 -8.17 -0.60
C MET A 230 -1.22 -9.64 -0.99
N GLN A 231 -0.11 -10.38 -1.01
CA GLN A 231 -0.10 -11.81 -1.30
C GLN A 231 -0.86 -12.60 -0.23
N ALA A 232 -0.63 -12.30 1.05
CA ALA A 232 -1.36 -12.88 2.18
C ALA A 232 -2.87 -12.63 2.09
N MET A 233 -3.28 -11.38 1.87
CA MET A 233 -4.69 -11.00 1.72
C MET A 233 -5.34 -11.69 0.52
N THR A 234 -4.63 -11.79 -0.61
CA THR A 234 -5.12 -12.48 -1.81
C THR A 234 -5.32 -13.96 -1.54
N LEU A 235 -4.35 -14.62 -0.91
CA LEU A 235 -4.44 -16.02 -0.51
C LEU A 235 -5.58 -16.24 0.49
N LEU A 236 -5.71 -15.38 1.50
CA LEU A 236 -6.77 -15.48 2.50
C LEU A 236 -8.16 -15.35 1.86
N ALA A 237 -8.32 -14.44 0.89
CA ALA A 237 -9.58 -14.23 0.18
C ALA A 237 -9.93 -15.37 -0.78
N LYS A 238 -8.98 -15.79 -1.63
CA LYS A 238 -9.21 -16.78 -2.69
C LYS A 238 -9.10 -18.23 -2.20
N GLY A 239 -8.19 -18.48 -1.28
CA GLY A 239 -7.78 -19.81 -0.86
C GLY A 239 -6.77 -20.44 -1.81
N THR A 240 -6.67 -21.76 -1.74
CA THR A 240 -5.88 -22.61 -2.62
C THR A 240 -6.80 -23.49 -3.46
N ASP A 241 -6.22 -24.35 -4.32
CA ASP A 241 -6.98 -25.36 -5.06
C ASP A 241 -7.63 -26.41 -4.13
N LYS A 242 -7.16 -26.54 -2.88
CA LYS A 242 -7.63 -27.53 -1.90
C LYS A 242 -8.58 -26.95 -0.88
N THR A 243 -8.28 -25.73 -0.42
CA THR A 243 -8.98 -25.10 0.70
C THR A 243 -9.54 -23.75 0.24
N PRO A 244 -10.87 -23.55 0.29
CA PRO A 244 -11.47 -22.29 -0.13
C PRO A 244 -11.01 -21.15 0.79
N GLY A 245 -10.84 -19.96 0.23
CA GLY A 245 -10.56 -18.77 1.01
C GLY A 245 -11.76 -18.35 1.86
N ILE A 246 -11.63 -17.24 2.57
CA ILE A 246 -12.77 -16.67 3.29
C ILE A 246 -13.71 -15.94 2.33
N GLY A 247 -13.25 -15.50 1.15
CA GLY A 247 -14.01 -14.70 0.19
C GLY A 247 -13.58 -13.24 0.20
N GLU A 248 -14.36 -12.35 -0.42
CA GLU A 248 -13.99 -10.95 -0.57
C GLU A 248 -13.73 -10.26 0.77
N LEU A 249 -12.70 -9.42 0.81
CA LEU A 249 -12.24 -8.72 2.01
C LEU A 249 -11.59 -7.37 1.70
N ILE A 250 -11.55 -6.51 2.71
CA ILE A 250 -10.68 -5.33 2.78
C ILE A 250 -9.58 -5.60 3.80
N GLY A 251 -8.35 -5.21 3.47
CA GLY A 251 -7.23 -5.12 4.39
C GLY A 251 -6.94 -3.66 4.76
N VAL A 252 -6.73 -3.37 6.03
CA VAL A 252 -6.33 -2.03 6.51
C VAL A 252 -5.07 -2.17 7.35
N ASP A 253 -3.98 -1.53 6.93
CA ASP A 253 -2.71 -1.49 7.65
C ASP A 253 -2.35 -0.05 7.99
N VAL A 254 -2.52 0.31 9.27
CA VAL A 254 -2.23 1.66 9.77
C VAL A 254 -0.81 1.70 10.32
N GLY A 255 0.06 2.42 9.62
CA GLY A 255 1.44 2.66 10.02
C GLY A 255 1.67 4.04 10.62
N GLY A 256 2.92 4.29 11.04
CA GLY A 256 3.35 5.61 11.52
C GLY A 256 3.38 6.68 10.43
N ALA A 257 3.72 6.30 9.19
CA ALA A 257 3.88 7.22 8.07
C ALA A 257 2.82 7.06 6.97
N THR A 258 2.27 5.86 6.81
CA THR A 258 1.32 5.57 5.74
C THR A 258 0.17 4.74 6.28
N THR A 259 -0.97 4.84 5.59
CA THR A 259 -2.09 3.93 5.78
C THR A 259 -2.34 3.20 4.47
N ASP A 260 -2.20 1.88 4.50
CA ASP A 260 -2.28 1.01 3.36
C ASP A 260 -3.64 0.31 3.34
N ILE A 261 -4.37 0.44 2.23
CA ILE A 261 -5.67 -0.21 2.05
C ILE A 261 -5.60 -1.22 0.91
N TYR A 262 -6.06 -2.43 1.17
CA TYR A 262 -6.14 -3.54 0.23
C TYR A 262 -7.61 -3.90 0.01
N SER A 263 -8.02 -4.20 -1.21
CA SER A 263 -9.32 -4.83 -1.46
C SER A 263 -9.18 -5.99 -2.43
N ILE A 264 -9.71 -7.12 -2.02
CA ILE A 264 -9.81 -8.34 -2.83
C ILE A 264 -11.30 -8.56 -3.12
N ALA A 265 -11.78 -7.90 -4.18
CA ALA A 265 -13.19 -7.84 -4.53
C ALA A 265 -13.36 -7.44 -5.99
N GLU A 266 -14.47 -7.81 -6.64
CA GLU A 266 -14.77 -7.36 -8.01
C GLU A 266 -15.19 -5.89 -8.04
N GLY A 267 -16.14 -5.50 -7.19
CA GLY A 267 -16.63 -4.13 -7.04
C GLY A 267 -17.27 -3.49 -8.28
N MET A 268 -17.58 -4.25 -9.32
CA MET A 268 -18.32 -3.79 -10.50
C MET A 268 -19.83 -3.64 -10.19
N PRO A 269 -20.54 -2.69 -10.83
CA PRO A 269 -21.97 -2.52 -10.61
C PRO A 269 -22.74 -3.78 -10.98
N ARG A 270 -23.62 -4.24 -10.07
CA ARG A 270 -24.51 -5.39 -10.29
C ARG A 270 -25.95 -5.00 -10.63
N GLN A 271 -26.31 -3.72 -10.43
CA GLN A 271 -27.66 -3.21 -10.57
C GLN A 271 -27.86 -2.57 -11.96
N MET A 272 -29.00 -2.80 -12.61
CA MET A 272 -29.27 -2.29 -13.95
C MET A 272 -29.31 -0.76 -14.04
N ASN A 273 -29.70 -0.06 -12.98
CA ASN A 273 -29.75 1.41 -12.93
C ASN A 273 -28.41 2.05 -12.52
N ARG A 274 -27.31 1.29 -12.57
CA ARG A 274 -25.96 1.80 -12.29
C ARG A 274 -25.10 1.77 -13.53
N VAL A 275 -24.51 2.91 -13.85
CA VAL A 275 -23.54 3.07 -14.94
C VAL A 275 -22.15 3.22 -14.33
N TYR A 276 -21.18 2.47 -14.85
CA TYR A 276 -19.79 2.59 -14.43
C TYR A 276 -19.09 3.74 -15.16
N LYS A 277 -18.41 4.62 -14.44
CA LYS A 277 -17.58 5.70 -14.97
C LYS A 277 -16.11 5.44 -14.64
N GLY A 278 -15.25 5.58 -15.65
CA GLY A 278 -13.80 5.44 -15.54
C GLY A 278 -13.29 4.07 -15.98
N LEU A 279 -12.04 3.79 -15.63
CA LEU A 279 -11.38 2.51 -15.95
C LEU A 279 -11.81 1.41 -14.98
N PRO A 280 -11.90 0.15 -15.42
CA PRO A 280 -12.27 -0.96 -14.54
C PRO A 280 -11.26 -1.12 -13.41
N GLU A 281 -11.76 -1.27 -12.19
CA GLU A 281 -10.94 -1.47 -11.00
C GLU A 281 -10.41 -2.92 -10.95
N PRO A 282 -9.15 -3.14 -10.54
CA PRO A 282 -8.59 -4.47 -10.47
C PRO A 282 -9.19 -5.27 -9.30
N TYR A 283 -9.30 -6.59 -9.48
CA TYR A 283 -9.80 -7.50 -8.44
C TYR A 283 -8.96 -7.40 -7.15
N VAL A 284 -7.63 -7.41 -7.30
CA VAL A 284 -6.67 -7.10 -6.24
C VAL A 284 -6.25 -5.65 -6.39
N LYS A 285 -6.66 -4.79 -5.46
CA LYS A 285 -6.32 -3.37 -5.44
C LYS A 285 -5.57 -3.05 -4.14
N ARG A 286 -4.55 -2.20 -4.24
CA ARG A 286 -3.93 -1.53 -3.09
C ARG A 286 -3.87 -0.04 -3.35
N THR A 287 -4.18 0.76 -2.34
CA THR A 287 -3.82 2.18 -2.29
C THR A 287 -2.95 2.43 -1.06
N VAL A 288 -2.12 3.46 -1.12
CA VAL A 288 -1.29 3.90 0.00
C VAL A 288 -1.54 5.39 0.22
N GLU A 289 -2.09 5.72 1.39
CA GLU A 289 -2.27 7.10 1.81
C GLU A 289 -0.95 7.56 2.44
N GLY A 290 -0.14 8.24 1.63
CA GLY A 290 1.18 8.71 2.04
C GLY A 290 1.17 9.95 2.92
N ASP A 291 0.03 10.61 3.05
CA ASP A 291 -0.27 11.78 3.87
C ASP A 291 -1.05 11.41 5.15
N ILE A 292 -1.43 10.15 5.34
CA ILE A 292 -2.26 9.69 6.45
C ILE A 292 -1.49 8.65 7.26
N GLY A 293 -1.08 9.00 8.48
CA GLY A 293 -0.36 8.07 9.37
C GLY A 293 -0.37 8.52 10.83
N MET A 294 0.03 7.62 11.73
CA MET A 294 -0.09 7.87 13.18
C MET A 294 0.95 8.84 13.75
N ARG A 295 2.08 9.07 13.06
CA ARG A 295 3.22 9.86 13.55
C ARG A 295 3.77 10.76 12.45
N TYR A 296 4.62 10.24 11.56
CA TYR A 296 5.26 11.03 10.48
C TYR A 296 4.28 11.77 9.57
N SER A 297 3.03 11.32 9.47
CA SER A 297 1.99 11.94 8.66
C SER A 297 0.71 12.23 9.47
N ILE A 298 0.87 12.47 10.78
CA ILE A 298 -0.24 12.81 11.68
C ILE A 298 -0.90 14.13 11.31
N GLU A 299 -0.11 15.10 10.83
CA GLU A 299 -0.63 16.40 10.39
C GLU A 299 -1.56 16.27 9.18
N GLY A 300 -1.33 15.30 8.29
CA GLY A 300 -2.25 15.06 7.17
C GLY A 300 -3.56 14.41 7.61
N VAL A 301 -3.56 13.65 8.71
CA VAL A 301 -4.81 13.19 9.36
C VAL A 301 -5.59 14.38 9.89
N LEU A 302 -4.92 15.31 10.58
CA LEU A 302 -5.53 16.56 11.06
C LEU A 302 -6.08 17.40 9.90
N ALA A 303 -5.33 17.56 8.82
CA ALA A 303 -5.76 18.32 7.65
C ALA A 303 -6.96 17.68 6.94
N ALA A 304 -7.02 16.35 6.87
CA ALA A 304 -8.12 15.63 6.21
C ALA A 304 -9.39 15.55 7.08
N ALA A 305 -9.25 15.34 8.39
CA ALA A 305 -10.35 15.17 9.32
C ALA A 305 -10.87 16.48 9.91
N GLY A 306 -9.98 17.45 10.10
CA GLY A 306 -10.22 18.68 10.85
C GLY A 306 -10.07 18.51 12.37
N ALA A 307 -9.59 19.57 13.03
CA ALA A 307 -9.39 19.59 14.49
C ALA A 307 -10.69 19.32 15.26
N GLN A 308 -11.82 19.85 14.77
CA GLN A 308 -13.13 19.68 15.39
C GLN A 308 -13.54 18.20 15.48
N ARG A 309 -13.33 17.44 14.39
CA ARG A 309 -13.71 16.02 14.36
C ARG A 309 -12.83 15.17 15.26
N LEU A 310 -11.53 15.46 15.29
CA LEU A 310 -10.60 14.81 16.19
C LEU A 310 -10.89 15.14 17.66
N ALA A 311 -11.27 16.39 17.95
CA ALA A 311 -11.70 16.82 19.28
C ALA A 311 -12.95 16.06 19.75
N GLU A 312 -13.97 15.93 18.90
CA GLU A 312 -15.18 15.14 19.19
C GLU A 312 -14.88 13.68 19.52
N LEU A 313 -13.98 13.04 18.76
CA LEU A 313 -13.65 11.63 18.96
C LEU A 313 -12.70 11.38 20.14
N SER A 314 -11.77 12.29 20.38
CA SER A 314 -10.81 12.18 21.48
C SER A 314 -11.43 12.62 22.80
N GLY A 315 -12.35 13.58 22.81
CA GLY A 315 -12.84 14.26 24.01
C GLY A 315 -11.95 15.42 24.46
N LEU A 316 -10.98 15.84 23.65
CA LEU A 316 -10.08 16.98 23.90
C LEU A 316 -10.62 18.25 23.23
N SER A 317 -10.11 19.43 23.60
CA SER A 317 -10.40 20.65 22.85
C SER A 317 -9.66 20.68 21.51
N PRO A 318 -10.18 21.37 20.47
CA PRO A 318 -9.48 21.51 19.19
C PRO A 318 -8.05 22.04 19.33
N GLU A 319 -7.83 23.04 20.19
CA GLU A 319 -6.50 23.62 20.44
C GLU A 319 -5.55 22.60 21.08
N ARG A 320 -6.07 21.75 21.96
CA ARG A 320 -5.28 20.69 22.59
C ARG A 320 -4.92 19.60 21.58
N VAL A 321 -5.83 19.24 20.69
CA VAL A 321 -5.57 18.32 19.57
C VAL A 321 -4.43 18.85 18.71
N GLU A 322 -4.51 20.10 18.28
CA GLU A 322 -3.47 20.71 17.44
C GLU A 322 -2.10 20.71 18.12
N ALA A 323 -2.04 21.09 19.40
CA ALA A 323 -0.81 21.10 20.17
C ALA A 323 -0.19 19.70 20.30
N LEU A 324 -0.99 18.67 20.56
CA LEU A 324 -0.51 17.29 20.68
C LEU A 324 -0.11 16.70 19.33
N VAL A 325 -0.83 17.01 18.24
CA VAL A 325 -0.47 16.62 16.88
C VAL A 325 0.90 17.20 16.52
N GLN A 326 1.13 18.47 16.78
CA GLN A 326 2.43 19.11 16.56
C GLN A 326 3.54 18.45 17.39
N LEU A 327 3.27 18.13 18.67
CA LEU A 327 4.22 17.44 19.53
C LEU A 327 4.62 16.07 18.96
N LEU A 328 3.64 15.28 18.53
CA LEU A 328 3.87 13.93 17.98
C LEU A 328 4.51 13.94 16.59
N ALA A 329 4.24 14.96 15.77
CA ALA A 329 4.91 15.16 14.49
C ALA A 329 6.42 15.34 14.66
N HIS A 330 6.85 16.05 15.72
CA HIS A 330 8.26 16.27 16.03
C HIS A 330 8.88 15.13 16.87
N ASN A 331 8.08 14.38 17.62
CA ASN A 331 8.52 13.30 18.51
C ASN A 331 7.90 11.96 18.09
N THR A 332 8.29 11.46 16.92
CA THR A 332 7.67 10.28 16.29
C THR A 332 7.86 8.96 17.07
N GLN A 333 8.79 8.92 18.02
CA GLN A 333 9.02 7.76 18.89
C GLN A 333 8.11 7.73 20.12
N THR A 334 7.38 8.83 20.39
CA THR A 334 6.49 8.91 21.55
C THR A 334 5.31 7.96 21.37
N LEU A 335 5.19 7.05 22.34
CA LEU A 335 4.05 6.16 22.51
C LEU A 335 3.22 6.65 23.70
N PRO A 336 1.90 6.38 23.73
CA PRO A 336 1.00 6.87 24.77
C PRO A 336 1.18 6.16 26.13
N GLU A 337 2.37 5.63 26.44
CA GLU A 337 2.65 4.80 27.63
C GLU A 337 2.19 5.48 28.92
N HIS A 338 1.01 5.08 29.41
CA HIS A 338 0.34 5.63 30.61
C HIS A 338 -0.11 7.11 30.51
N ASP A 339 -0.15 7.68 29.30
CA ASP A 339 -0.66 9.03 29.05
C ASP A 339 -2.08 8.96 28.46
N THR A 340 -3.08 9.21 29.31
CA THR A 340 -4.50 9.16 28.94
C THR A 340 -4.84 10.12 27.80
N GLU A 341 -4.24 11.32 27.75
CA GLU A 341 -4.54 12.28 26.68
C GLU A 341 -4.00 11.80 25.34
N LEU A 342 -2.77 11.25 25.33
CA LEU A 342 -2.20 10.66 24.12
C LEU A 342 -2.97 9.41 23.68
N GLU A 343 -3.46 8.58 24.60
CA GLU A 343 -4.34 7.45 24.27
C GLU A 343 -5.67 7.91 23.65
N MET A 344 -6.25 8.99 24.16
CA MET A 344 -7.48 9.60 23.62
C MET A 344 -7.26 10.15 22.21
N LEU A 345 -6.14 10.84 21.98
CA LEU A 345 -5.77 11.34 20.66
C LEU A 345 -5.45 10.20 19.68
N ASP A 346 -4.66 9.21 20.07
CA ASP A 346 -4.29 8.08 19.21
C ASP A 346 -5.53 7.32 18.72
N TYR A 347 -6.54 7.16 19.59
CA TYR A 347 -7.83 6.60 19.17
C TYR A 347 -8.51 7.44 18.08
N ALA A 348 -8.58 8.76 18.25
CA ALA A 348 -9.21 9.65 17.27
C ALA A 348 -8.44 9.67 15.94
N VAL A 349 -7.11 9.81 16.00
CA VAL A 349 -6.22 9.81 14.84
C VAL A 349 -6.31 8.49 14.09
N ALA A 350 -6.23 7.36 14.78
CA ALA A 350 -6.33 6.04 14.13
C ALA A 350 -7.70 5.85 13.46
N SER A 351 -8.78 6.28 14.12
CA SER A 351 -10.14 6.18 13.59
C SER A 351 -10.30 7.00 12.30
N MET A 352 -9.80 8.24 12.32
CA MET A 352 -9.85 9.12 11.15
C MET A 352 -8.88 8.69 10.04
N ALA A 353 -7.73 8.09 10.38
CA ALA A 353 -6.82 7.51 9.41
C ALA A 353 -7.50 6.35 8.65
N VAL A 354 -8.13 5.42 9.37
CA VAL A 354 -8.89 4.32 8.76
C VAL A 354 -10.03 4.87 7.90
N GLN A 355 -10.84 5.79 8.42
CA GLN A 355 -11.96 6.37 7.68
C GLN A 355 -11.50 7.03 6.37
N THR A 356 -10.51 7.91 6.46
CA THR A 356 -10.02 8.69 5.32
C THR A 356 -9.43 7.77 4.25
N ALA A 357 -8.60 6.80 4.67
CA ALA A 357 -7.95 5.90 3.75
C ALA A 357 -8.94 4.97 3.04
N VAL A 358 -9.89 4.37 3.77
CA VAL A 358 -10.90 3.50 3.16
C VAL A 358 -11.86 4.31 2.27
N MET A 359 -12.15 5.56 2.64
CA MET A 359 -12.99 6.46 1.83
C MET A 359 -12.33 6.81 0.50
N ARG A 360 -11.03 7.12 0.48
CA ARG A 360 -10.28 7.39 -0.76
C ARG A 360 -10.03 6.13 -1.59
N HIS A 361 -9.99 4.96 -0.96
CA HIS A 361 -9.82 3.67 -1.64
C HIS A 361 -11.10 3.18 -2.33
N ALA A 362 -12.24 3.33 -1.65
CA ALA A 362 -13.56 2.94 -2.13
C ALA A 362 -14.09 3.90 -3.19
N GLY A 363 -15.05 3.41 -3.99
CA GLY A 363 -15.75 4.23 -4.96
C GLY A 363 -16.83 5.12 -4.35
N THR A 364 -17.47 5.88 -5.22
CA THR A 364 -18.62 6.72 -4.91
C THR A 364 -19.77 6.48 -5.87
N LEU A 365 -20.99 6.81 -5.43
CA LEU A 365 -22.18 6.88 -6.26
C LEU A 365 -22.63 8.33 -6.37
N GLU A 366 -22.82 8.78 -7.61
CA GLU A 366 -23.45 10.05 -7.92
C GLU A 366 -24.84 9.79 -8.51
N GLU A 367 -25.85 10.47 -7.98
CA GLU A 367 -27.21 10.39 -8.50
C GLU A 367 -27.36 11.31 -9.72
N THR A 368 -27.88 10.78 -10.81
CA THR A 368 -28.15 11.53 -12.04
C THR A 368 -29.53 11.21 -12.61
N TYR A 369 -30.08 12.13 -13.37
CA TYR A 369 -31.40 12.00 -13.99
C TYR A 369 -31.24 11.95 -15.50
N THR A 370 -31.67 10.84 -16.10
CA THR A 370 -31.71 10.65 -17.55
C THR A 370 -33.14 10.74 -18.08
N MET A 371 -33.30 10.74 -19.40
CA MET A 371 -34.63 10.62 -20.05
C MET A 371 -35.38 9.33 -19.65
N LEU A 372 -34.67 8.32 -19.14
CA LEU A 372 -35.23 7.04 -18.67
C LEU A 372 -35.48 7.01 -17.15
N GLY A 373 -35.26 8.12 -16.45
CA GLY A 373 -35.42 8.26 -15.00
C GLY A 373 -34.11 8.29 -14.23
N GLN A 374 -34.21 8.05 -12.92
CA GLN A 374 -33.09 8.09 -11.98
C GLN A 374 -32.05 6.99 -12.32
N THR A 375 -30.79 7.38 -12.39
CA THR A 375 -29.64 6.49 -12.62
C THR A 375 -28.53 6.87 -11.65
N PHE A 376 -27.69 5.92 -11.29
CA PHE A 376 -26.53 6.17 -10.45
C PHE A 376 -25.24 5.96 -11.24
N VAL A 377 -24.33 6.92 -11.17
CA VAL A 377 -23.01 6.82 -11.76
C VAL A 377 -22.05 6.34 -10.67
N GLN A 378 -21.56 5.12 -10.82
CA GLN A 378 -20.53 4.57 -9.97
C GLN A 378 -19.16 4.97 -10.49
N SER A 379 -18.35 5.60 -9.64
CA SER A 379 -16.93 5.84 -9.89
C SER A 379 -16.10 5.00 -8.92
N GLY A 380 -15.10 4.27 -9.42
CA GLY A 380 -14.24 3.41 -8.61
C GLY A 380 -14.94 2.16 -8.06
N LYS A 381 -14.33 1.54 -7.05
CA LYS A 381 -14.65 0.18 -6.61
C LYS A 381 -15.78 0.13 -5.59
N ASP A 382 -16.85 -0.63 -5.88
CA ASP A 382 -17.92 -0.86 -4.91
C ASP A 382 -17.48 -1.89 -3.86
N LEU A 383 -17.35 -1.46 -2.61
CA LEU A 383 -17.00 -2.32 -1.47
C LEU A 383 -18.16 -2.44 -0.47
N SER A 384 -19.35 -1.96 -0.82
CA SER A 384 -20.50 -1.84 0.08
C SER A 384 -21.01 -3.19 0.59
N GLU A 385 -20.85 -4.25 -0.22
CA GLU A 385 -21.24 -5.62 0.11
C GLU A 385 -20.09 -6.48 0.67
N VAL A 386 -18.87 -5.94 0.74
CA VAL A 386 -17.74 -6.66 1.35
C VAL A 386 -17.97 -6.76 2.86
N ARG A 387 -18.04 -8.00 3.36
CA ARG A 387 -18.43 -8.29 4.74
C ARG A 387 -17.27 -8.48 5.70
N ARG A 388 -16.02 -8.37 5.25
CA ARG A 388 -14.84 -8.64 6.07
C ARG A 388 -13.81 -7.54 5.95
N VAL A 389 -13.39 -7.03 7.10
CA VAL A 389 -12.29 -6.07 7.20
C VAL A 389 -11.22 -6.70 8.08
N VAL A 390 -10.11 -7.07 7.46
CA VAL A 390 -8.90 -7.53 8.13
C VAL A 390 -8.06 -6.31 8.47
N VAL A 391 -7.72 -6.13 9.74
CA VAL A 391 -6.94 -4.99 10.19
C VAL A 391 -5.62 -5.43 10.81
N THR A 392 -4.60 -4.62 10.53
CA THR A 392 -3.25 -4.81 11.00
C THR A 392 -2.60 -3.43 11.22
N GLY A 393 -1.41 -3.40 11.82
CA GLY A 393 -0.65 -2.18 12.10
C GLY A 393 -0.55 -1.91 13.59
N GLY A 394 0.56 -1.31 14.03
CA GLY A 394 0.90 -1.21 15.45
C GLY A 394 -0.15 -0.47 16.30
N SER A 395 -0.71 0.62 15.77
CA SER A 395 -1.75 1.40 16.45
C SER A 395 -3.08 0.66 16.58
N LEU A 396 -3.33 -0.30 15.69
CA LEU A 396 -4.55 -1.11 15.70
C LEU A 396 -4.38 -2.35 16.58
N ILE A 397 -3.24 -3.04 16.49
CA ILE A 397 -3.02 -4.33 17.16
C ILE A 397 -2.78 -4.17 18.66
N HIS A 398 -2.09 -3.11 19.08
CA HIS A 398 -1.80 -2.86 20.49
C HIS A 398 -2.92 -2.07 21.20
N SER A 399 -3.93 -1.60 20.45
CA SER A 399 -5.05 -0.86 21.03
C SER A 399 -6.11 -1.79 21.61
N GLN A 400 -6.51 -1.54 22.85
CA GLN A 400 -7.69 -2.20 23.45
C GLN A 400 -8.99 -1.86 22.69
N ARG A 401 -8.98 -0.76 21.91
CA ARG A 401 -10.10 -0.26 21.10
C ARG A 401 -9.97 -0.63 19.61
N ALA A 402 -9.11 -1.58 19.25
CA ALA A 402 -8.86 -2.01 17.86
C ALA A 402 -10.13 -2.16 17.00
N ARG A 403 -11.12 -2.91 17.51
CA ARG A 403 -12.39 -3.15 16.80
C ARG A 403 -13.26 -1.90 16.66
N GLN A 404 -13.19 -0.97 17.59
CA GLN A 404 -13.91 0.31 17.50
C GLN A 404 -13.29 1.19 16.42
N ILE A 405 -11.96 1.28 16.41
CA ILE A 405 -11.21 2.01 15.38
C ILE A 405 -11.47 1.41 14.00
N ALA A 406 -11.36 0.08 13.85
CA ALA A 406 -11.57 -0.61 12.59
C ALA A 406 -12.98 -0.41 11.99
N ARG A 407 -14.00 -0.15 12.82
CA ARG A 407 -15.37 0.12 12.33
C ARG A 407 -15.47 1.40 11.51
N PHE A 408 -14.52 2.33 11.64
CA PHE A 408 -14.46 3.51 10.79
C PHE A 408 -14.15 3.19 9.32
N ALA A 409 -13.77 1.95 9.01
CA ALA A 409 -13.70 1.46 7.63
C ALA A 409 -15.09 1.39 6.97
N CYS A 410 -16.15 1.18 7.76
CA CYS A 410 -17.52 1.07 7.25
C CYS A 410 -18.11 2.45 6.89
N CYS A 411 -19.07 2.46 5.97
CA CYS A 411 -19.76 3.69 5.57
C CYS A 411 -20.58 4.28 6.72
N ASP A 412 -20.63 5.61 6.77
CA ASP A 412 -21.56 6.34 7.62
C ASP A 412 -22.94 6.36 6.92
N PRO A 413 -24.05 6.00 7.58
CA PRO A 413 -25.39 6.18 7.04
C PRO A 413 -25.69 7.60 6.53
N ALA A 414 -25.03 8.62 7.09
CA ALA A 414 -25.14 10.01 6.63
C ALA A 414 -24.44 10.28 5.29
N ALA A 415 -23.64 9.34 4.78
CA ALA A 415 -22.91 9.44 3.51
C ALA A 415 -23.36 8.34 2.52
N PRO A 416 -24.61 8.38 2.01
CA PRO A 416 -25.17 7.32 1.15
C PRO A 416 -24.46 7.16 -0.20
N ALA A 417 -23.73 8.19 -0.64
CA ALA A 417 -22.89 8.16 -1.83
C ALA A 417 -21.59 7.34 -1.65
N SER A 418 -21.21 6.98 -0.43
CA SER A 418 -19.98 6.24 -0.15
C SER A 418 -20.15 4.75 -0.42
N LEU A 419 -19.26 4.16 -1.23
CA LEU A 419 -19.24 2.71 -1.48
C LEU A 419 -18.33 1.93 -0.52
N ARG A 420 -18.06 2.49 0.67
CA ARG A 420 -17.41 1.75 1.75
C ARG A 420 -18.32 0.63 2.27
N PRO A 421 -17.77 -0.41 2.95
CA PRO A 421 -18.58 -1.49 3.52
C PRO A 421 -19.73 -0.98 4.37
N LYS A 422 -20.95 -1.45 4.12
CA LYS A 422 -22.11 -1.09 4.96
C LYS A 422 -22.04 -1.74 6.34
N LYS A 423 -21.59 -2.99 6.36
CA LYS A 423 -21.44 -3.80 7.56
C LYS A 423 -20.38 -4.85 7.30
N ALA A 424 -19.38 -4.90 8.16
CA ALA A 424 -18.32 -5.89 8.09
C ALA A 424 -17.97 -6.46 9.47
N ASP A 425 -17.58 -7.73 9.46
CA ASP A 425 -16.91 -8.38 10.57
C ASP A 425 -15.45 -7.96 10.58
N ILE A 426 -14.97 -7.54 11.76
CA ILE A 426 -13.60 -7.08 11.95
C ILE A 426 -12.74 -8.24 12.40
N ILE A 427 -11.69 -8.52 11.63
CA ILE A 427 -10.73 -9.59 11.87
C ILE A 427 -9.37 -8.94 12.18
N LEU A 428 -8.77 -9.26 13.32
CA LEU A 428 -7.52 -8.64 13.79
C LEU A 428 -6.33 -9.57 13.53
N ASP A 429 -5.27 -9.04 12.92
CA ASP A 429 -3.96 -9.71 12.86
C ASP A 429 -3.17 -9.45 14.16
N LYS A 430 -3.63 -10.02 15.28
CA LYS A 430 -3.10 -9.71 16.63
C LYS A 430 -1.61 -10.03 16.79
N ARG A 431 -1.09 -10.99 16.03
CA ARG A 431 0.31 -11.41 16.09
C ARG A 431 1.18 -10.80 14.98
N TYR A 432 0.60 -9.95 14.15
CA TYR A 432 1.27 -9.27 13.04
C TYR A 432 1.94 -10.22 12.03
N ILE A 433 1.22 -11.27 11.66
CA ILE A 433 1.72 -12.38 10.83
C ILE A 433 1.43 -12.21 9.34
N LEU A 434 0.63 -11.23 8.91
CA LEU A 434 0.22 -11.12 7.49
C LEU A 434 1.41 -11.02 6.54
N ALA A 435 2.41 -10.18 6.83
CA ALA A 435 3.61 -10.07 6.01
C ALA A 435 4.39 -11.39 5.96
N ALA A 436 4.51 -12.08 7.10
CA ALA A 436 5.18 -13.38 7.19
C ALA A 436 4.44 -14.46 6.38
N MET A 437 3.11 -14.52 6.48
CA MET A 437 2.30 -15.48 5.73
C MET A 437 2.32 -15.19 4.23
N GLY A 438 2.47 -13.93 3.84
CA GLY A 438 2.69 -13.52 2.46
C GLY A 438 4.01 -14.04 1.89
N LEU A 439 5.09 -13.99 2.68
CA LEU A 439 6.37 -14.59 2.32
C LEU A 439 6.25 -16.11 2.17
N LEU A 440 5.62 -16.78 3.16
CA LEU A 440 5.45 -18.23 3.16
C LEU A 440 4.59 -18.71 1.97
N ALA A 441 3.57 -17.93 1.59
CA ALA A 441 2.64 -18.26 0.51
C ALA A 441 3.29 -18.42 -0.88
N GLN A 442 4.53 -17.97 -1.08
CA GLN A 442 5.26 -18.20 -2.34
C GLN A 442 5.67 -19.66 -2.54
N SER A 443 5.91 -20.39 -1.44
CA SER A 443 6.38 -21.77 -1.45
C SER A 443 5.37 -22.73 -0.84
N GLU A 444 4.69 -22.32 0.23
CA GLU A 444 3.79 -23.17 1.02
C GLU A 444 2.42 -22.50 1.23
N PRO A 445 1.64 -22.24 0.15
CA PRO A 445 0.37 -21.49 0.23
C PRO A 445 -0.69 -22.18 1.10
N GLU A 446 -0.73 -23.51 1.15
CA GLU A 446 -1.69 -24.24 1.98
C GLU A 446 -1.44 -24.01 3.47
N ILE A 447 -0.17 -24.13 3.89
CA ILE A 447 0.25 -23.93 5.28
C ILE A 447 0.02 -22.49 5.70
N ALA A 448 0.40 -21.53 4.85
CA ALA A 448 0.16 -20.11 5.11
C ALA A 448 -1.33 -19.80 5.29
N LEU A 449 -2.20 -20.36 4.44
CA LEU A 449 -3.64 -20.17 4.56
C LEU A 449 -4.20 -20.78 5.84
N GLN A 450 -3.77 -21.98 6.21
CA GLN A 450 -4.21 -22.65 7.43
C GLN A 450 -3.85 -21.80 8.66
N ILE A 451 -2.59 -21.36 8.78
CA ILE A 451 -2.13 -20.54 9.90
C ILE A 451 -2.89 -19.21 9.95
N MET A 452 -3.10 -18.54 8.81
CA MET A 452 -3.87 -17.29 8.78
C MET A 452 -5.31 -17.48 9.30
N LYS A 453 -5.97 -18.58 8.94
CA LYS A 453 -7.34 -18.87 9.41
C LYS A 453 -7.40 -19.22 10.89
N GLU A 454 -6.34 -19.79 11.45
CA GLU A 454 -6.25 -20.13 12.88
C GLU A 454 -5.93 -18.90 13.74
N GLU A 455 -5.02 -18.03 13.28
CA GLU A 455 -4.45 -16.97 14.11
C GLU A 455 -5.10 -15.58 13.93
N ILE A 456 -5.77 -15.30 12.80
CA ILE A 456 -6.37 -13.98 12.52
C ILE A 456 -7.88 -14.03 12.85
N ASN A 457 -8.34 -13.26 13.85
CA ASN A 457 -9.72 -13.33 14.41
C ASN A 457 -10.35 -12.05 14.97
#